data_AF-A0A8E2END7-F1
#
_entry.id   AF-A0A8E2END7-F1
#
_cell.length_a   1.000
_cell.length_b   1.000
_cell.length_c   1.000
_cell.angle_alpha   90.00
_cell.angle_beta   90.00
_cell.angle_gamma   90.00
#
_symmetry.space_group_name_H-M   'P 1'
#
loop_
_entity.id
_entity.type
_entity.pdbx_description
1 polymer ?
#
loop_
_entity_poly.entity_id
_entity_poly.type
_entity_poly.pdbx_seq_one_letter_code
_entity_poly.pdbx_strand_id
1 'polypeptide(L)'
;MCGNSTTCAGSAFGHCCSQYFWCGNAIDYCGIGCQSLFGSCGGVATNGQCGNGVTCTGSTFGRCCSEYGYCGDSADYCRTLFSCQPQWGSCDPN
;
A
#
# COMPACT_ATOMS: atom_id res chain seq x y z
N MET A 1 17.64 1.07 -10.03
CA MET A 1 17.12 -0.21 -10.54
C MET A 1 17.04 -1.20 -9.38
N CYS A 2 16.09 -2.12 -9.43
CA CYS A 2 15.85 -3.16 -8.43
C CYS A 2 15.71 -4.53 -9.11
N GLY A 3 15.72 -5.61 -8.35
CA GLY A 3 15.72 -6.97 -8.88
C GLY A 3 17.00 -7.74 -8.58
N ASN A 4 16.92 -9.06 -8.76
CA ASN A 4 17.98 -10.03 -8.47
C ASN A 4 18.43 -10.00 -6.99
N SER A 5 19.42 -9.16 -6.66
CA SER A 5 19.93 -8.98 -5.29
C SER A 5 19.79 -7.53 -4.81
N THR A 6 19.24 -6.65 -5.65
CA THR A 6 19.10 -5.21 -5.39
C THR A 6 17.67 -4.88 -5.01
N THR A 7 17.48 -4.25 -3.86
CA THR A 7 16.17 -3.78 -3.40
C THR A 7 16.05 -2.27 -3.51
N CYS A 8 14.82 -1.75 -3.48
CA CYS A 8 14.54 -0.33 -3.38
C CYS A 8 14.58 0.20 -1.93
N ALA A 9 14.89 -0.67 -0.96
CA ALA A 9 14.96 -0.26 0.44
C ALA A 9 16.09 0.77 0.65
N GLY A 10 15.76 1.94 1.19
CA GLY A 10 16.71 3.04 1.41
C GLY A 10 17.10 3.84 0.17
N SER A 11 16.48 3.58 -0.99
CA SER A 11 16.72 4.35 -2.21
C SER A 11 16.08 5.74 -2.14
N ALA A 12 16.81 6.76 -2.61
CA ALA A 12 16.29 8.13 -2.72
C ALA A 12 15.12 8.25 -3.72
N PHE A 13 14.99 7.29 -4.64
CA PHE A 13 13.91 7.28 -5.63
C PHE A 13 12.59 6.75 -5.06
N GLY A 14 12.63 6.02 -3.93
CA GLY A 14 11.47 5.39 -3.32
C GLY A 14 11.69 3.90 -3.06
N HIS A 15 10.76 3.33 -2.29
CA HIS A 15 10.87 2.00 -1.70
C HIS A 15 10.19 0.89 -2.50
N CYS A 16 9.46 1.24 -3.57
CA CYS A 16 8.72 0.29 -4.38
C CYS A 16 9.50 -0.10 -5.63
N CYS A 17 9.47 -1.38 -5.98
CA CYS A 17 10.10 -1.90 -7.18
C CYS A 17 9.03 -2.18 -8.24
N SER A 18 9.00 -1.43 -9.34
CA SER A 18 8.00 -1.62 -10.39
C SER A 18 8.21 -2.93 -11.16
N GLN A 19 7.22 -3.31 -11.98
CA GLN A 19 7.34 -4.45 -12.91
C GLN A 19 8.50 -4.31 -13.91
N TYR A 20 8.98 -3.07 -14.11
CA TYR A 20 10.09 -2.74 -14.99
C TYR A 20 11.43 -2.65 -14.26
N PHE A 21 11.53 -3.11 -13.00
CA PHE A 21 12.77 -3.14 -12.23
C PHE A 21 13.32 -1.74 -11.90
N TRP A 22 12.41 -0.77 -11.71
CA TRP A 22 12.75 0.59 -11.30
C TRP A 22 12.22 0.91 -9.91
N CYS A 23 13.00 1.69 -9.16
CA CYS A 23 12.60 2.16 -7.85
C CYS A 23 11.79 3.44 -7.96
N GLY A 24 10.68 3.49 -7.24
CA GLY A 24 9.85 4.68 -7.12
C GLY A 24 8.99 4.62 -5.87
N ASN A 25 8.21 5.66 -5.64
CA ASN A 25 7.24 5.78 -4.55
C ASN A 25 5.81 6.04 -5.03
N ALA A 26 5.63 6.30 -6.33
CA ALA A 26 4.32 6.52 -6.92
C ALA A 26 3.59 5.19 -7.17
N ILE A 27 2.28 5.27 -7.37
CA ILE A 27 1.43 4.11 -7.65
C ILE A 27 1.90 3.29 -8.86
N ASP A 28 2.53 3.90 -9.84
CA ASP A 28 3.09 3.19 -11.01
C ASP A 28 4.26 2.25 -10.63
N TYR A 29 4.88 2.49 -9.47
CA TYR A 29 5.96 1.66 -8.93
C TYR A 29 5.47 0.75 -7.81
N CYS A 30 4.57 1.23 -6.96
CA CYS A 30 4.07 0.55 -5.76
C CYS A 30 2.81 -0.27 -5.99
N GLY A 31 2.06 0.02 -7.05
CA GLY A 31 0.77 -0.57 -7.37
C GLY A 31 0.89 -1.89 -8.15
N ILE A 32 0.05 -2.05 -9.17
CA ILE A 32 -0.04 -3.28 -9.95
C ILE A 32 1.31 -3.59 -10.62
N GLY A 33 1.77 -4.83 -10.46
CA GLY A 33 3.05 -5.29 -11.02
C GLY A 33 4.28 -4.96 -10.16
N CYS A 34 4.10 -4.34 -8.99
CA CYS A 34 5.20 -4.14 -8.06
C CYS A 34 5.80 -5.48 -7.59
N GLN A 35 7.13 -5.56 -7.59
CA GLN A 35 7.94 -6.71 -7.22
C GLN A 35 8.20 -6.71 -5.70
N SER A 36 7.34 -7.38 -4.94
CA SER A 36 7.38 -7.39 -3.46
C SER A 36 8.63 -8.04 -2.87
N LEU A 37 9.34 -8.87 -3.66
CA LEU A 37 10.64 -9.43 -3.28
C LEU A 37 11.76 -8.38 -3.25
N PHE A 38 11.61 -7.27 -4.00
CA PHE A 38 12.64 -6.25 -4.19
C PHE A 38 12.22 -4.86 -3.72
N GLY A 39 10.98 -4.68 -3.28
CA GLY A 39 10.49 -3.41 -2.76
C GLY A 39 9.20 -3.58 -1.95
N SER A 40 8.80 -2.52 -1.24
CA SER A 40 7.54 -2.49 -0.51
C SER A 40 6.40 -2.19 -1.48
N CYS A 41 5.62 -3.20 -1.81
CA CYS A 41 4.45 -3.05 -2.68
C CYS A 41 3.20 -2.72 -1.88
N GLY A 42 2.35 -1.86 -2.44
CA GLY A 42 1.29 -1.15 -1.74
C GLY A 42 1.41 0.34 -2.03
N GLY A 43 0.80 0.80 -3.12
CA GLY A 43 0.73 2.24 -3.40
C GLY A 43 -0.22 2.93 -2.44
N VAL A 44 0.11 4.15 -2.03
CA VAL A 44 -0.76 4.92 -1.13
C VAL A 44 -2.01 5.38 -1.87
N ALA A 45 -3.18 5.22 -1.25
CA ALA A 45 -4.46 5.68 -1.79
C ALA A 45 -4.44 7.19 -2.08
N THR A 46 -4.65 7.57 -3.34
CA THR A 46 -4.70 8.98 -3.77
C THR A 46 -6.11 9.52 -3.91
N ASN A 47 -7.09 8.64 -4.05
CA ASN A 47 -8.52 8.93 -4.18
C ASN A 47 -9.35 8.35 -3.02
N GLY A 48 -8.69 7.93 -1.94
CA GLY A 48 -9.32 7.28 -0.79
C GLY A 48 -9.81 5.86 -1.06
N GLN A 49 -9.38 5.20 -2.14
CA GLN A 49 -9.67 3.79 -2.38
C GLN A 49 -8.48 2.90 -2.03
N CYS A 50 -8.76 1.68 -1.59
CA CYS A 50 -7.77 0.68 -1.23
C CYS A 50 -8.15 -0.70 -1.77
N GLY A 51 -7.20 -1.63 -1.71
CA GLY A 51 -7.29 -2.92 -2.39
C GLY A 51 -6.50 -2.93 -3.70
N ASN A 52 -6.40 -4.10 -4.35
CA ASN A 52 -5.75 -4.27 -5.65
C ASN A 52 -4.32 -3.67 -5.78
N GLY A 53 -3.51 -3.76 -4.72
CA GLY A 53 -2.17 -3.15 -4.71
C GLY A 53 -2.11 -1.77 -4.04
N VAL A 54 -3.22 -1.27 -3.51
CA VAL A 54 -3.34 0.06 -2.90
C VAL A 54 -3.61 -0.04 -1.41
N THR A 55 -2.80 0.65 -0.60
CA THR A 55 -2.93 0.75 0.85
C THR A 55 -3.39 2.13 1.29
N CYS A 56 -4.19 2.15 2.34
CA CYS A 56 -4.57 3.38 3.05
C CYS A 56 -3.44 3.92 3.92
N THR A 57 -2.52 3.05 4.34
CA THR A 57 -1.44 3.45 5.26
C THR A 57 -0.55 4.50 4.60
N GLY A 58 -0.49 5.70 5.18
CA GLY A 58 0.26 6.85 4.64
C GLY A 58 -0.57 7.78 3.75
N SER A 59 -1.86 7.49 3.51
CA SER A 59 -2.76 8.40 2.81
C SER A 59 -3.34 9.46 3.75
N THR A 60 -3.83 10.58 3.18
CA THR A 60 -4.57 11.60 3.93
C THR A 60 -6.03 11.23 4.20
N PHE A 61 -6.52 10.12 3.63
CA PHE A 61 -7.90 9.64 3.80
C PHE A 61 -8.05 8.74 5.02
N GLY A 62 -6.93 8.35 5.63
CA GLY A 62 -6.87 7.50 6.79
C GLY A 62 -6.10 6.22 6.54
N ARG A 63 -5.83 5.49 7.61
CA ARG A 63 -4.91 4.34 7.65
C ARG A 63 -5.59 2.99 7.47
N CYS A 64 -6.91 2.92 7.63
CA CYS A 64 -7.67 1.68 7.60
C CYS A 64 -8.39 1.50 6.28
N CYS A 65 -8.42 0.28 5.78
CA CYS A 65 -9.10 -0.07 4.54
C CYS A 65 -10.38 -0.84 4.89
N SER A 66 -11.54 -0.27 4.59
CA SER A 66 -12.83 -0.94 4.82
C SER A 66 -13.04 -2.11 3.86
N GLU A 67 -14.02 -2.96 4.15
CA GLU A 67 -14.42 -4.05 3.25
C GLU A 67 -14.86 -3.57 1.87
N TYR A 68 -15.36 -2.33 1.80
CA TYR A 68 -15.80 -1.69 0.56
C TYR A 68 -14.65 -1.13 -0.28
N GLY A 69 -13.40 -1.27 0.17
CA GLY A 69 -12.23 -0.75 -0.54
C GLY A 69 -12.07 0.76 -0.40
N TYR A 70 -12.46 1.33 0.74
CA TYR A 70 -12.27 2.76 1.03
C TYR A 70 -11.40 2.99 2.25
N CYS A 71 -10.61 4.05 2.19
CA CYS A 71 -9.76 4.51 3.28
C CYS A 71 -10.54 5.38 4.26
N GLY A 72 -10.28 5.14 5.54
CA GLY A 72 -10.84 5.90 6.64
C GLY A 72 -10.06 5.67 7.93
N ASP A 73 -10.33 6.49 8.93
CA ASP A 73 -9.79 6.37 10.29
C ASP A 73 -10.88 6.12 11.34
N SER A 74 -12.16 6.09 10.95
CA SER A 74 -13.23 5.82 11.91
C SER A 74 -13.32 4.33 12.25
N ALA A 75 -13.96 4.04 13.38
CA ALA A 75 -14.11 2.68 13.89
C ALA A 75 -14.74 1.73 12.86
N ASP A 76 -15.62 2.22 11.99
CA ASP A 76 -16.25 1.41 10.94
C ASP A 76 -15.25 0.97 9.84
N TYR A 77 -14.16 1.71 9.66
CA TYR A 77 -13.09 1.38 8.71
C TYR A 77 -11.99 0.55 9.35
N CYS A 78 -11.69 0.83 10.63
CA CYS A 78 -10.55 0.23 11.33
C CYS A 78 -10.88 -1.09 12.03
N ARG A 79 -12.11 -1.31 12.49
CA ARG A 79 -12.45 -2.52 13.24
C ARG A 79 -12.46 -3.74 12.35
N THR A 80 -11.77 -4.79 12.81
CA THR A 80 -11.79 -6.12 12.18
C THR A 80 -13.20 -6.74 12.15
N LEU A 81 -14.05 -6.41 13.13
CA LEU A 81 -15.47 -6.80 13.17
C LEU A 81 -16.30 -6.26 12.00
N PHE A 82 -15.88 -5.14 11.40
CA PHE A 82 -16.47 -4.56 10.19
C PHE A 82 -15.61 -4.86 8.95
N SER A 83 -14.92 -6.01 8.96
CA SER A 83 -14.21 -6.54 7.79
C SER A 83 -13.11 -5.60 7.25
N CYS A 84 -12.44 -4.85 8.12
CA CYS A 84 -11.23 -4.10 7.73
C CYS A 84 -10.21 -5.03 7.05
N GLN A 85 -9.60 -4.59 5.96
CA GLN A 85 -8.66 -5.35 5.13
C GLN A 85 -7.21 -5.13 5.60
N PRO A 86 -6.62 -6.03 6.43
CA PRO A 86 -5.29 -5.82 7.01
C PRO A 86 -4.15 -5.89 5.99
N GLN A 87 -4.43 -6.37 4.78
CA GLN A 87 -3.47 -6.38 3.67
C GLN A 87 -3.28 -4.97 3.08
N TRP A 88 -4.28 -4.09 3.21
CA TRP A 88 -4.36 -2.78 2.56
C TRP A 88 -4.54 -1.63 3.55
N GLY A 89 -4.46 -1.91 4.84
CA GLY A 89 -4.65 -0.93 5.89
C GLY A 89 -4.22 -1.47 7.24
N SER A 90 -4.14 -0.57 8.22
CA SER A 90 -3.80 -0.93 9.58
C SER A 90 -5.07 -1.09 10.42
N CYS A 91 -5.59 -2.31 10.51
CA CYS A 91 -6.82 -2.61 11.23
C CYS A 91 -6.63 -2.71 12.75
N ASP A 92 -7.62 -2.23 13.50
CA ASP A 92 -7.68 -2.31 14.95
C ASP A 92 -8.47 -3.56 15.39
N PRO A 93 -8.00 -4.28 16.41
CA PRO A 93 -8.63 -5.52 16.86
C PRO A 93 -9.90 -5.32 17.71
N ASN A 94 -10.30 -4.09 18.07
CA ASN A 94 -11.39 -3.81 19.03
C ASN A 94 -12.36 -2.71 18.58
#